data_AF-A0A2N1IF83-F1
#
_entry.id   AF-A0A2N1IF83-F1
#
_cell.length_a   1.000
_cell.length_b   1.000
_cell.length_c   1.000
_cell.angle_alpha   90.00
_cell.angle_beta   90.00
_cell.angle_gamma   90.00
#
_symmetry.space_group_name_H-M   'P 1'
#
loop_
_entity.id
_entity.type
_entity.pdbx_description
1 polymer ?
#
loop_
_entity_poly.entity_id
_entity_poly.type
_entity_poly.pdbx_seq_one_letter_code
_entity_poly.pdbx_strand_id
1 'polypeptide(L)' 'VDTDGDGIGNNADTDDDGDGVADSSDAYPLDSTKSVAPTPTEPTKSSGGGSTSFFMLLLLSLVLLPRKFIKHKN' A
#
# COMPACT_ATOMS: atom_id res chain seq x y z
N VAL A 1 27.99 -10.88 -10.02
CA VAL A 1 27.03 -9.94 -9.41
C VAL A 1 25.68 -10.59 -9.57
N ASP A 2 24.93 -10.56 -8.49
CA ASP A 2 23.67 -11.25 -8.26
C ASP A 2 23.01 -10.38 -7.18
N THR A 3 22.10 -9.50 -7.60
CA THR A 3 21.65 -8.36 -6.77
C THR A 3 20.57 -8.78 -5.78
N ASP A 4 19.72 -9.75 -6.13
CA ASP A 4 18.66 -10.28 -5.28
C ASP A 4 19.04 -11.59 -4.56
N GLY A 5 20.11 -12.26 -5.01
CA GLY A 5 20.68 -13.45 -4.38
C GLY A 5 19.95 -14.75 -4.72
N ASP A 6 19.26 -14.81 -5.86
CA ASP A 6 18.51 -15.99 -6.29
C ASP A 6 19.40 -17.09 -6.93
N GLY A 7 20.67 -16.76 -7.21
CA GLY A 7 21.67 -17.64 -7.81
C GLY A 7 21.78 -17.53 -9.34
N ILE A 8 21.01 -16.64 -9.97
CA ILE A 8 21.13 -16.21 -11.35
C ILE A 8 21.91 -14.89 -11.35
N GLY A 9 22.94 -14.79 -12.19
CA GLY A 9 23.68 -13.53 -12.27
C GLY A 9 22.90 -12.50 -13.09
N ASN A 10 23.03 -11.22 -12.76
CA ASN A 10 22.32 -10.11 -13.43
C ASN A 10 22.38 -10.09 -14.97
N ASN A 11 23.40 -10.73 -15.56
CA ASN A 11 23.51 -10.82 -17.02
C ASN A 11 22.50 -11.81 -17.65
N ALA A 12 21.92 -12.69 -16.85
CA ALA A 12 21.02 -13.76 -17.26
C ALA A 12 19.66 -13.68 -16.56
N ASP A 13 19.56 -12.91 -15.49
CA ASP A 13 18.30 -12.57 -14.84
C ASP A 13 17.57 -11.48 -15.64
N THR A 14 16.25 -11.44 -15.49
CA THR A 14 15.37 -10.44 -16.09
C THR A 14 14.70 -9.53 -15.06
N ASP A 15 14.93 -9.79 -13.77
CA ASP A 15 14.41 -9.06 -12.61
C ASP A 15 15.53 -9.01 -11.56
N ASP A 16 16.56 -8.22 -11.85
CA ASP A 16 17.84 -8.22 -11.14
C ASP A 16 17.73 -7.95 -9.62
N ASP A 17 16.67 -7.29 -9.15
CA ASP A 17 16.45 -6.98 -7.73
C ASP A 17 15.28 -7.73 -7.07
N GLY A 18 14.59 -8.58 -7.83
CA GLY A 18 13.55 -9.48 -7.35
C GLY A 18 12.33 -8.77 -6.78
N ASP A 19 12.04 -7.53 -7.20
CA ASP A 19 10.86 -6.78 -6.75
C ASP A 19 9.57 -7.16 -7.49
N GLY A 20 9.70 -7.97 -8.56
CA GLY A 20 8.63 -8.45 -9.41
C GLY A 20 8.39 -7.58 -10.65
N VAL A 21 9.21 -6.57 -10.90
CA VAL A 21 9.19 -5.72 -12.10
C VAL A 21 10.43 -5.99 -12.94
N ALA A 22 10.22 -6.55 -14.14
CA ALA A 22 11.34 -6.87 -15.03
C ALA A 22 12.20 -5.64 -15.38
N ASP A 23 13.52 -5.81 -15.51
CA ASP A 23 14.51 -4.73 -15.72
C ASP A 23 14.14 -3.79 -16.86
N SER A 24 13.52 -4.33 -17.92
CA SER A 24 13.09 -3.58 -19.10
C SER A 24 11.97 -2.56 -18.82
N SER A 25 11.24 -2.74 -17.72
CA SER A 25 10.12 -1.92 -17.28
C SER A 25 10.42 -1.19 -15.96
N ASP A 26 11.59 -1.43 -15.37
CA ASP A 26 12.03 -0.83 -14.12
C ASP A 26 12.94 0.39 -14.37
N ALA A 27 12.64 1.51 -13.69
CA ALA A 27 13.49 2.70 -13.71
C ALA A 27 14.76 2.58 -12.85
N TYR A 28 14.76 1.67 -11.88
CA TYR A 28 15.85 1.32 -10.98
C TYR A 28 16.01 -0.22 -10.87
N PRO A 29 16.54 -0.91 -11.91
CA PRO A 29 16.64 -2.38 -11.94
C PRO A 29 17.53 -3.04 -10.88
N LEU A 30 18.04 -2.31 -9.89
CA LEU A 30 18.95 -2.82 -8.86
C LEU A 30 18.53 -2.35 -7.46
N ASP A 31 17.32 -1.79 -7.32
CA ASP A 31 16.78 -1.23 -6.07
C ASP A 31 15.31 -1.67 -5.89
N SER A 32 15.15 -2.79 -5.19
CA SER A 32 13.84 -3.42 -4.96
C SER A 32 12.83 -2.60 -4.17
N THR A 33 13.19 -1.38 -3.76
CA THR A 33 12.28 -0.44 -3.11
C THR A 33 11.64 0.57 -4.08
N LYS A 34 12.11 0.62 -5.33
CA LYS A 34 11.69 1.61 -6.32
C LYS A 34 11.64 1.05 -7.75
N SER A 35 10.45 0.84 -8.29
CA SER A 35 10.32 0.45 -9.71
C SER A 35 10.02 1.60 -10.68
N VAL A 36 9.63 2.78 -10.16
CA VAL A 36 9.12 3.92 -10.97
C VAL A 36 9.97 5.17 -10.74
N ALA A 37 10.37 5.83 -11.84
CA ALA A 37 11.09 7.09 -11.79
C ALA A 37 10.28 8.15 -11.02
N PRO A 38 10.93 8.97 -10.16
CA PRO A 38 10.26 10.01 -9.42
C PRO A 38 9.70 11.02 -10.40
N THR A 39 8.39 10.95 -10.65
CA THR A 39 7.70 12.00 -11.39
C THR A 39 7.74 13.27 -10.53
N PRO A 40 7.95 14.47 -11.11
CA PRO A 40 8.00 15.72 -10.36
C PRO A 40 6.63 16.15 -9.78
N THR A 41 5.66 15.24 -9.70
CA THR A 41 4.32 15.45 -9.16
C THR A 41 4.08 14.50 -7.99
N GLU A 42 4.80 14.67 -6.89
CA GLU A 42 4.38 14.06 -5.62
C GLU A 42 4.68 14.99 -4.44
N PRO A 43 3.69 15.28 -3.59
CA PRO A 43 3.87 15.08 -2.17
C PRO A 43 3.47 13.65 -1.83
N THR A 44 4.50 12.81 -1.69
CA THR A 44 4.59 11.66 -0.77
C THR A 44 3.69 10.45 -1.03
N LYS A 45 4.31 9.38 -1.55
CA LYS A 45 4.12 7.97 -1.14
C LYS A 45 4.03 7.86 0.40
N SER A 46 2.84 8.11 0.94
CA SER A 46 2.46 7.74 2.30
C SER A 46 1.99 6.29 2.25
N SER A 47 2.88 5.38 2.62
CA SER A 47 2.54 4.01 3.06
C SER A 47 1.82 4.03 4.43
N GLY A 48 0.82 4.89 4.58
CA GLY A 48 -0.10 4.89 5.72
C GLY A 48 -1.28 3.99 5.42
N GLY A 49 -1.26 2.78 5.97
CA GLY A 49 -2.36 1.81 5.90
C GLY A 49 -3.71 2.49 6.10
N GLY A 50 -4.63 2.19 5.18
CA GLY A 50 -5.95 2.80 5.10
C GLY A 50 -6.62 2.91 6.48
N SER A 51 -6.70 4.12 6.98
CA SER A 51 -7.54 4.50 8.10
C SER A 51 -8.97 4.10 7.75
N THR A 52 -9.49 3.07 8.41
CA THR A 52 -10.91 2.76 8.39
C THR A 52 -11.64 3.98 8.90
N SER A 53 -12.16 4.77 7.97
CA SER A 53 -12.83 6.05 8.17
C SER A 53 -13.64 6.03 9.47
N PHE A 54 -13.23 6.85 10.43
CA PHE A 54 -13.98 7.10 11.67
C PHE A 54 -15.45 7.42 11.41
N PHE A 55 -15.75 8.01 10.25
CA PHE A 55 -17.10 8.23 9.76
C PHE A 55 -17.93 6.95 9.55
N MET A 56 -17.33 5.84 9.13
CA MET A 56 -18.04 4.55 8.98
C MET A 56 -18.32 3.89 10.32
N LEU A 57 -17.40 3.98 11.28
CA LEU A 57 -17.64 3.52 12.66
C LEU A 57 -18.68 4.41 13.38
N LEU A 58 -18.64 5.72 13.16
CA LEU A 58 -19.61 6.67 13.70
C LEU A 58 -21.02 6.40 13.15
N LEU A 59 -21.16 6.22 11.83
CA LEU A 59 -22.44 5.90 11.21
C LEU A 59 -22.96 4.50 11.61
N LEU A 60 -22.08 3.52 11.73
CA LEU A 60 -22.45 2.16 12.18
C LEU A 60 -22.94 2.16 13.63
N SER A 61 -22.34 2.99 14.50
CA SER A 61 -22.78 3.13 15.89
C SER A 61 -24.18 3.73 16.03
N LEU A 62 -24.57 4.70 15.18
CA LEU A 62 -25.92 5.28 15.21
C LEU A 62 -27.00 4.30 14.73
N VAL A 63 -26.65 3.33 13.89
CA VAL A 63 -27.59 2.35 13.33
C VAL A 63 -27.85 1.16 14.28
N LEU A 64 -26.88 0.81 15.13
CA LEU A 64 -26.95 -0.37 15.99
C LEU A 64 -27.41 -0.10 17.43
N LEU A 65 -27.61 1.16 17.86
CA LEU A 65 -28.16 1.41 19.19
C LEU A 65 -29.67 1.04 19.21
N PRO A 66 -30.09 0.03 20.01
CA PRO A 66 -31.51 -0.25 20.17
C PRO A 66 -32.16 0.99 20.79
N ARG A 67 -33.12 1.58 20.06
CA ARG A 67 -33.91 2.73 20.52
C ARG A 67 -34.71 2.32 21.74
N LYS A 68 -34.11 2.39 22.94
CA LYS A 68 -34.83 2.23 24.19
C LYS A 68 -35.84 3.37 24.27
N PHE A 69 -37.10 2.99 24.09
CA PHE A 69 -38.30 3.80 24.25
C PHE A 69 -38.14 4.74 25.46
N ILE A 70 -38.07 6.05 25.18
CA ILE A 70 -38.25 7.08 26.20
C ILE A 70 -39.73 7.02 26.59
N LYS A 71 -40.05 6.31 27.68
CA LYS A 71 -41.35 6.47 28.34
C LYS A 71 -41.24 7.71 29.22
N HIS A 72 -41.76 8.83 28.71
CA HIS A 72 -42.03 10.00 29.53
C HIS A 72 -43.38 9.81 30.24
N LYS A 73 -43.36 9.66 31.56
CA LYS A 73 -44.46 9.84 32.53
C LYS A 73 -43.85 9.62 33.93
N ASN A 74 -43.86 10.53 34.89
CA ASN A 74 -44.56 11.81 35.05
C ASN A 74 -43.58 12.88 35.53
#